data_AF-A0A9Q4A4H9-F1
#
_entry.id   AF-A0A9Q4A4H9-F1
#
_cell.length_a   1.000
_cell.length_b   1.000
_cell.length_c   1.000
_cell.angle_alpha   90.00
_cell.angle_beta   90.00
_cell.angle_gamma   90.00
#
_symmetry.space_group_name_H-M   'P 1'
#
loop_
_entity.id
_entity.type
_entity.pdbx_description
1 polymer ?
#
loop_
_entity_poly.entity_id
_entity_poly.type
_entity_poly.pdbx_seq_one_letter_code
_entity_poly.pdbx_strand_id
1 'polypeptide(L)'
;MSFNIGLSGLYAANKSLDVTGNNIANVATTGFKSSRIEFADQYAQSIRGTSGGTGVGSGVTTAAVSQQFSQGSLSTGTGNALDLAINGNGFFMLNNNGESLYTRAGAFHTDKDGYVVNSSGMNLQGYNVDANGTVMVGASGDLRVDSSNQLASPTSIITNTANLNSTSAVPTVTPFDATNSKTYNDTYSTTVFDSQGNEHRMESYFAKTGTNSWTMYSLIDGRNISDPTSTVPDANNLTFDSSGSLIINTATTPTSPSPSANLAVNADGTFKVVNWVPAIQTGTGTTATWGPNGAAGVASGIQLDMKASTQTASATGRSAQAQNGYAAGQIKDMSVDSSGNLFASYTNGQSKVIGQVSLTSFANVQGLAPAGGTNWRETFSSGIPGTGTPQSGTLGYVTGQALEESNVDLTLELVNLIKAQSNYQANAKTISTQSTIMQTTIQMT
;
A
#
# COMPACT_ATOMS: atom_id res chain seq x y z
N MET A 1 -2.85 65.00 -4.35
CA MET A 1 -2.81 63.81 -5.23
C MET A 1 -1.59 62.92 -4.97
N SER A 2 -0.37 63.45 -4.80
CA SER A 2 0.84 62.61 -4.56
C SER A 2 0.88 61.87 -3.21
N PHE A 3 0.24 62.41 -2.15
CA PHE A 3 0.21 61.76 -0.83
C PHE A 3 -0.51 60.39 -0.87
N ASN A 4 -1.64 60.30 -1.58
CA ASN A 4 -2.39 59.04 -1.73
C ASN A 4 -1.61 58.00 -2.55
N ILE A 5 -0.84 58.45 -3.56
CA ILE A 5 0.03 57.58 -4.35
C ILE A 5 1.12 56.98 -3.44
N GLY A 6 1.83 57.81 -2.68
CA GLY A 6 2.86 57.36 -1.74
C GLY A 6 2.30 56.45 -0.63
N LEU A 7 1.11 56.77 -0.10
CA LEU A 7 0.44 55.96 0.91
C LEU A 7 0.02 54.59 0.36
N SER A 8 -0.52 54.54 -0.87
CA SER A 8 -0.88 53.29 -1.54
C SER A 8 0.34 52.38 -1.76
N GLY A 9 1.48 52.95 -2.16
CA GLY A 9 2.75 52.24 -2.28
C GLY A 9 3.28 51.73 -0.94
N LEU A 10 3.10 52.50 0.14
CA LEU A 10 3.47 52.11 1.50
C LEU A 10 2.67 50.88 1.97
N TYR A 11 1.34 50.88 1.75
CA TYR A 11 0.49 49.73 2.07
C TYR A 11 0.83 48.50 1.26
N ALA A 12 1.09 48.66 -0.04
CA ALA A 12 1.53 47.58 -0.92
C ALA A 12 2.86 46.96 -0.44
N ALA A 13 3.84 47.78 -0.06
CA ALA A 13 5.11 47.31 0.47
C ALA A 13 4.95 46.58 1.81
N ASN A 14 4.10 47.08 2.72
CA ASN A 14 3.78 46.38 3.97
C ASN A 14 3.17 45.00 3.72
N LYS A 15 2.21 44.91 2.80
CA LYS A 15 1.59 43.61 2.48
C LYS A 15 2.59 42.64 1.84
N SER A 16 3.54 43.13 1.04
CA SER A 16 4.64 42.32 0.53
C SER A 16 5.53 41.79 1.66
N LEU A 17 5.83 42.60 2.67
CA LEU A 17 6.61 42.18 3.84
C LEU A 17 5.86 41.11 4.64
N ASP A 18 4.55 41.25 4.83
CA ASP A 18 3.74 40.26 5.54
C ASP A 18 3.78 38.89 4.83
N VAL A 19 3.61 38.87 3.50
CA VAL A 19 3.59 37.64 2.71
C VAL A 19 4.97 36.97 2.71
N THR A 20 6.04 37.73 2.45
CA THR A 20 7.41 37.19 2.50
C THR A 20 7.80 36.74 3.91
N GLY A 21 7.43 37.49 4.94
CA GLY A 21 7.65 37.09 6.34
C GLY A 21 6.94 35.78 6.69
N ASN A 22 5.70 35.59 6.22
CA ASN A 22 4.96 34.35 6.40
C ASN A 22 5.61 33.17 5.64
N ASN A 23 6.08 33.38 4.41
CA ASN A 23 6.79 32.34 3.65
C ASN A 23 8.06 31.90 4.40
N ILE A 24 8.88 32.85 4.88
CA ILE A 24 10.11 32.57 5.63
C ILE A 24 9.80 31.80 6.92
N ALA A 25 8.76 32.22 7.67
CA ALA A 25 8.39 31.57 8.92
C ALA A 25 7.98 30.09 8.73
N ASN A 26 7.41 29.74 7.58
CA ASN A 26 6.91 28.40 7.28
C ASN A 26 7.84 27.57 6.38
N VAL A 27 9.11 27.98 6.20
CA VAL A 27 10.08 27.24 5.36
C VAL A 27 10.30 25.80 5.85
N ALA A 28 10.17 25.53 7.14
CA ALA A 28 10.34 24.19 7.73
C ALA A 28 9.00 23.43 7.87
N THR A 29 7.88 24.01 7.45
CA THR A 29 6.56 23.37 7.60
C THR A 29 6.29 22.44 6.42
N THR A 30 6.11 21.15 6.72
CA THR A 30 5.75 20.11 5.74
C THR A 30 4.48 20.47 4.97
N GLY A 31 4.50 20.32 3.65
CA GLY A 31 3.35 20.57 2.78
C GLY A 31 2.98 22.07 2.62
N PHE A 32 3.77 23.00 3.17
CA PHE A 32 3.50 24.43 3.02
C PHE A 32 3.69 24.89 1.56
N LYS A 33 2.80 25.78 1.13
CA LYS A 33 2.82 26.41 -0.20
C LYS A 33 3.03 27.92 -0.07
N SER A 34 4.14 28.38 -0.64
CA SER A 34 4.51 29.80 -0.66
C SER A 34 3.41 30.65 -1.28
N SER A 35 3.24 31.86 -0.76
CA SER A 35 2.29 32.83 -1.29
C SER A 35 3.03 33.94 -2.02
N ARG A 36 2.46 34.43 -3.12
CA ARG A 36 2.96 35.63 -3.81
C ARG A 36 1.90 36.72 -3.80
N ILE A 37 2.34 37.96 -3.67
CA ILE A 37 1.47 39.12 -3.80
C ILE A 37 1.40 39.59 -5.25
N GLU A 38 0.20 39.93 -5.70
CA GLU A 38 -0.04 40.48 -7.04
C GLU A 38 -0.58 41.90 -6.89
N PHE A 39 0.04 42.84 -7.58
CA PHE A 39 -0.32 44.25 -7.55
C PHE A 39 -0.98 44.66 -8.86
N ALA A 40 -1.92 45.60 -8.78
CA ALA A 40 -2.52 46.28 -9.92
C ALA A 40 -2.36 47.79 -9.77
N ASP A 41 -2.09 48.49 -10.86
CA ASP A 41 -2.07 49.94 -10.88
C ASP A 41 -3.49 50.52 -10.74
N GLN A 42 -3.58 51.71 -10.16
CA GLN A 42 -4.81 52.47 -10.05
C GLN A 42 -4.76 53.61 -11.06
N TYR A 43 -5.81 53.77 -11.87
CA TYR A 43 -5.89 54.88 -12.83
C TYR A 43 -7.13 55.74 -12.58
N ALA A 44 -6.92 57.05 -12.48
CA ALA A 44 -8.03 58.00 -12.32
C ALA A 44 -8.67 58.26 -13.70
N GLN A 45 -9.88 57.75 -13.91
CA GLN A 45 -10.70 58.14 -15.07
C GLN A 45 -11.16 59.59 -14.89
N SER A 46 -10.74 60.48 -15.78
CA SER A 46 -11.20 61.87 -15.79
C SER A 46 -12.69 61.93 -16.15
N ILE A 47 -13.51 62.48 -15.24
CA ILE A 47 -14.97 62.59 -15.35
C ILE A 47 -15.47 63.43 -16.55
N ARG A 48 -14.57 64.01 -17.35
CA ARG A 48 -14.91 64.89 -18.49
C ARG A 48 -14.45 64.39 -19.87
N GLY A 49 -14.34 63.08 -20.09
CA GLY A 49 -14.46 62.43 -21.43
C GLY A 49 -13.52 62.88 -22.56
N THR A 50 -12.64 63.86 -22.36
CA THR A 50 -11.70 64.34 -23.37
C THR A 50 -10.43 63.52 -23.29
N SER A 51 -10.26 62.67 -24.29
CA SER A 51 -9.03 61.94 -24.61
C SER A 51 -7.83 62.89 -24.69
N GLY A 52 -7.05 62.92 -23.63
CA GLY A 52 -5.69 63.46 -23.62
C GLY A 52 -4.89 62.61 -22.65
N GLY A 53 -3.85 61.93 -23.14
CA GLY A 53 -2.99 61.00 -22.39
C GLY A 53 -2.13 61.63 -21.29
N THR A 54 -2.67 62.58 -20.53
CA THR A 54 -2.03 63.31 -19.43
C THR A 54 -2.51 62.84 -18.05
N GLY A 55 -3.32 61.77 -17.98
CA GLY A 55 -3.73 61.16 -16.72
C GLY A 55 -2.52 60.59 -15.99
N VAL A 56 -2.18 61.15 -14.84
CA VAL A 56 -1.15 60.61 -13.96
C VAL A 56 -1.76 59.42 -13.20
N GLY A 57 -1.02 58.31 -13.12
CA GLY A 57 -1.44 57.13 -12.35
C GLY A 57 -1.77 57.49 -10.89
N SER A 58 -2.76 56.82 -10.32
CA SER A 58 -3.33 57.12 -9.01
C SER A 58 -2.80 56.21 -7.88
N GLY A 59 -1.74 55.44 -8.15
CA GLY A 59 -1.08 54.58 -7.18
C GLY A 59 -1.18 53.10 -7.52
N VAL A 60 -1.10 52.27 -6.48
CA VAL A 60 -1.10 50.80 -6.59
C VAL A 60 -2.03 50.18 -5.55
N THR A 61 -2.66 49.06 -5.88
CA THR A 61 -3.46 48.24 -4.95
C THR A 61 -3.05 46.78 -5.00
N THR A 62 -3.29 46.07 -3.91
CA THR A 62 -3.15 44.61 -3.85
C THR A 62 -4.30 43.96 -4.60
N ALA A 63 -4.02 43.32 -5.74
CA ALA A 63 -5.01 42.62 -6.54
C ALA A 63 -5.35 41.25 -5.93
N ALA A 64 -4.32 40.49 -5.56
CA ALA A 64 -4.48 39.15 -4.99
C ALA A 64 -3.27 38.73 -4.13
N VAL A 65 -3.49 37.73 -3.28
CA VAL A 65 -2.42 36.93 -2.65
C VAL A 65 -2.63 35.50 -3.13
N SER A 66 -1.80 35.06 -4.08
CA SER A 66 -1.96 33.80 -4.79
C SER A 66 -0.99 32.76 -4.26
N GLN A 67 -1.48 31.58 -3.90
CA GLN A 67 -0.62 30.49 -3.44
C GLN A 67 0.09 29.80 -4.61
N GLN A 68 1.31 29.36 -4.40
CA GLN A 68 2.10 28.64 -5.41
C GLN A 68 2.06 27.15 -5.08
N PHE A 69 1.31 26.36 -5.86
CA PHE A 69 1.15 24.91 -5.66
C PHE A 69 2.23 24.05 -6.33
N SER A 70 3.39 24.63 -6.65
CA SER A 70 4.55 23.86 -7.14
C SER A 70 4.99 22.82 -6.11
N GLN A 71 5.50 21.70 -6.59
CA GLN A 71 6.02 20.60 -5.77
C GLN A 71 7.22 21.07 -4.95
N GLY A 72 7.24 20.74 -3.65
CA GLY A 72 8.42 20.89 -2.80
C GLY A 72 9.37 19.69 -2.90
N SER A 73 10.56 19.79 -2.32
CA SER A 73 11.47 18.65 -2.22
C SER A 73 10.84 17.51 -1.41
N LEU A 74 11.07 16.26 -1.80
CA LEU A 74 10.64 15.11 -1.01
C LEU A 74 11.79 14.65 -0.12
N SER A 75 11.56 14.67 1.20
CA SER A 75 12.46 14.05 2.17
C SER A 75 12.03 12.60 2.36
N THR A 76 12.84 11.66 1.87
CA THR A 76 12.57 10.21 1.91
C THR A 76 13.35 9.53 3.03
N GLY A 77 12.82 8.45 3.58
CA GLY A 77 13.47 7.66 4.63
C GLY A 77 13.24 8.24 6.02
N THR A 78 12.03 8.76 6.29
CA THR A 78 11.67 9.27 7.63
C THR A 78 11.64 8.18 8.70
N GLY A 79 11.54 6.92 8.28
CA GLY A 79 11.43 5.75 9.17
C GLY A 79 10.00 5.43 9.60
N ASN A 80 9.02 6.29 9.31
CA ASN A 80 7.60 6.01 9.60
C ASN A 80 6.86 5.62 8.33
N ALA A 81 6.20 4.47 8.34
CA ALA A 81 5.43 3.96 7.21
C ALA A 81 4.31 4.91 6.74
N LEU A 82 3.70 5.62 7.69
CA LEU A 82 2.55 6.51 7.46
C LEU A 82 2.94 7.97 7.17
N ASP A 83 4.24 8.26 7.03
CA ASP A 83 4.67 9.51 6.41
C ASP A 83 4.52 9.38 4.89
N LEU A 84 3.56 10.11 4.31
CA LEU A 84 3.18 9.97 2.91
C LEU A 84 3.41 11.25 2.12
N ALA A 85 4.16 11.19 1.04
CA ALA A 85 4.33 12.33 0.14
C ALA A 85 3.66 12.08 -1.21
N ILE A 86 2.95 13.07 -1.73
CA ILE A 86 2.41 13.05 -3.09
C ILE A 86 3.50 13.53 -4.03
N ASN A 87 3.76 12.77 -5.10
CA ASN A 87 4.56 13.22 -6.21
C ASN A 87 3.65 13.50 -7.40
N GLY A 88 3.51 14.78 -7.74
CA GLY A 88 2.65 15.27 -8.80
C GLY A 88 1.39 15.96 -8.27
N ASN A 89 0.31 15.88 -9.04
CA ASN A 89 -0.93 16.58 -8.70
C ASN A 89 -1.80 15.77 -7.73
N GLY A 90 -2.55 16.47 -6.89
CA GLY A 90 -3.45 15.88 -5.91
C GLY A 90 -3.28 16.46 -4.50
N PHE A 91 -4.22 16.13 -3.63
CA PHE A 91 -4.22 16.44 -2.21
C PHE A 91 -4.72 15.22 -1.45
N PHE A 92 -4.20 15.02 -0.23
CA PHE A 92 -4.85 14.14 0.73
C PHE A 92 -6.16 14.78 1.18
N MET A 93 -7.21 13.97 1.30
CA MET A 93 -8.49 14.40 1.83
C MET A 93 -8.56 13.96 3.30
N LEU A 94 -8.91 14.90 4.17
CA LEU A 94 -9.03 14.73 5.61
C LEU A 94 -10.47 15.01 6.03
N ASN A 95 -10.98 14.22 6.96
CA ASN A 95 -12.27 14.42 7.59
C ASN A 95 -12.06 14.99 8.99
N ASN A 96 -12.63 16.17 9.24
CA ASN A 96 -12.65 16.85 10.52
C ASN A 96 -14.10 16.91 11.04
N ASN A 97 -14.54 15.87 11.73
CA ASN A 97 -15.89 15.79 12.31
C ASN A 97 -17.02 16.05 11.28
N GLY A 98 -16.88 15.54 10.06
CA GLY A 98 -17.85 15.69 8.97
C GLY A 98 -17.49 16.79 7.96
N GLU A 99 -16.49 17.61 8.25
CA GLU A 99 -15.95 18.58 7.31
C GLU A 99 -14.78 18.00 6.50
N SER A 100 -14.84 18.13 5.17
CA SER A 100 -13.73 17.72 4.29
C SER A 100 -12.71 18.85 4.14
N LEU A 101 -11.47 18.55 4.48
CA LEU A 101 -10.31 19.41 4.30
C LEU A 101 -9.27 18.72 3.42
N TYR A 102 -8.46 19.50 2.72
CA TYR A 102 -7.49 18.99 1.76
C TYR A 102 -6.09 19.44 2.18
N THR A 103 -5.09 18.57 2.09
CA THR A 103 -3.72 18.92 2.46
C THR A 103 -2.67 18.25 1.57
N ARG A 104 -1.48 18.85 1.55
CA ARG A 104 -0.24 18.25 1.03
C ARG A 104 0.64 17.69 2.15
N ALA A 105 0.34 18.04 3.40
CA ALA A 105 1.09 17.56 4.54
C ALA A 105 0.80 16.07 4.78
N GLY A 106 1.88 15.30 4.80
CA GLY A 106 1.87 13.84 4.81
C GLY A 106 2.10 13.16 6.14
N ALA A 107 2.20 13.94 7.22
CA ALA A 107 2.59 13.42 8.53
C ALA A 107 1.37 12.78 9.21
N PHE A 108 1.18 11.48 9.00
CA PHE A 108 0.10 10.70 9.59
C PHE A 108 0.61 9.69 10.61
N HIS A 109 -0.24 9.35 11.56
CA HIS A 109 -0.04 8.28 12.51
C HIS A 109 -1.36 7.56 12.78
N THR A 110 -1.30 6.40 13.42
CA THR A 110 -2.50 5.68 13.83
C THR A 110 -2.99 6.19 15.19
N ASP A 111 -4.29 6.30 15.39
CA ASP A 111 -4.90 6.58 16.68
C ASP A 111 -5.18 5.29 17.49
N LYS A 112 -5.85 5.42 18.65
CA LYS A 112 -6.19 4.28 19.52
C LYS A 112 -7.18 3.29 18.90
N ASP A 113 -7.99 3.74 17.93
CA ASP A 113 -9.04 2.93 17.31
C ASP A 113 -8.57 2.32 15.98
N GLY A 114 -7.37 2.69 15.52
CA GLY A 114 -6.76 2.21 14.28
C GLY A 114 -6.93 3.18 13.10
N TYR A 115 -7.54 4.36 13.29
CA TYR A 115 -7.69 5.33 12.21
C TYR A 115 -6.37 6.02 11.90
N VAL A 116 -6.13 6.26 10.61
CA VAL A 116 -4.99 7.06 10.16
C VAL A 116 -5.35 8.52 10.31
N VAL A 117 -4.68 9.21 11.23
CA VAL A 117 -4.96 10.60 11.58
C VAL A 117 -3.71 11.46 11.44
N ASN A 118 -3.89 12.76 11.28
CA ASN A 118 -2.79 13.70 11.42
C ASN A 118 -2.63 14.17 12.87
N SER A 119 -1.62 15.01 13.12
CA SER A 119 -1.34 15.58 14.46
C SER A 119 -2.49 16.43 15.05
N SER A 120 -3.44 16.87 14.23
CA SER A 120 -4.64 17.61 14.65
C SER A 120 -5.85 16.69 14.90
N GLY A 121 -5.70 15.37 14.75
CA GLY A 121 -6.76 14.38 14.95
C GLY A 121 -7.76 14.27 13.79
N MET A 122 -7.42 14.78 12.59
CA MET A 122 -8.28 14.65 11.41
C MET A 122 -8.01 13.32 10.69
N ASN A 123 -9.07 12.65 10.24
CA ASN A 123 -9.00 11.30 9.68
C ASN A 123 -8.66 11.34 8.18
N LEU A 124 -7.60 10.66 7.77
CA LEU A 124 -7.25 10.49 6.36
C LEU A 124 -8.33 9.67 5.64
N GLN A 125 -8.80 10.16 4.50
CA GLN A 125 -9.78 9.46 3.68
C GLN A 125 -9.12 8.50 2.69
N GLY A 126 -9.71 7.32 2.54
CA GLY A 126 -9.26 6.30 1.61
C GLY A 126 -10.29 5.22 1.36
N TYR A 127 -9.85 4.17 0.67
CA TYR A 127 -10.62 2.97 0.44
C TYR A 127 -10.18 1.89 1.43
N ASN A 128 -11.12 1.43 2.25
CA ASN A 128 -10.89 0.29 3.14
C ASN A 128 -10.89 -1.03 2.34
N VAL A 129 -10.30 -2.07 2.92
CA VAL A 129 -10.27 -3.42 2.34
C VAL A 129 -11.37 -4.30 2.92
N ASP A 130 -11.77 -5.32 2.15
CA ASP A 130 -12.58 -6.42 2.66
C ASP A 130 -11.75 -7.40 3.52
N ALA A 131 -12.42 -8.41 4.08
CA ALA A 131 -11.75 -9.44 4.89
C ALA A 131 -10.63 -10.19 4.14
N ASN A 132 -10.69 -10.22 2.80
CA ASN A 132 -9.72 -10.86 1.93
C ASN A 132 -8.55 -9.94 1.53
N GLY A 133 -8.56 -8.66 1.95
CA GLY A 133 -7.55 -7.68 1.56
C GLY A 133 -7.80 -7.06 0.18
N THR A 134 -9.00 -7.19 -0.38
CA THR A 134 -9.37 -6.54 -1.64
C THR A 134 -9.86 -5.12 -1.36
N VAL A 135 -9.33 -4.13 -2.07
CA VAL A 135 -9.70 -2.73 -1.88
C VAL A 135 -11.13 -2.47 -2.39
N MET A 136 -11.98 -1.91 -1.54
CA MET A 136 -13.34 -1.51 -1.90
C MET A 136 -13.37 -0.11 -2.52
N VAL A 137 -12.97 -0.02 -3.80
CA VAL A 137 -13.00 1.25 -4.55
C VAL A 137 -14.45 1.71 -4.73
N GLY A 138 -14.79 2.92 -4.28
CA GLY A 138 -16.11 3.55 -4.45
C GLY A 138 -16.86 3.87 -3.15
N ALA A 139 -16.45 3.28 -2.02
CA ALA A 139 -16.92 3.65 -0.68
C ALA A 139 -15.77 4.30 0.10
N SER A 140 -15.43 5.55 -0.27
CA SER A 140 -14.43 6.32 0.47
C SER A 140 -14.92 6.58 1.89
N GLY A 141 -14.04 6.41 2.86
CA GLY A 141 -14.30 6.72 4.26
C GLY A 141 -13.01 6.91 5.04
N ASP A 142 -13.15 7.05 6.36
CA ASP A 142 -12.00 7.13 7.26
C ASP A 142 -11.14 5.87 7.12
N LEU A 143 -9.88 6.08 6.72
CA LEU A 143 -8.93 5.00 6.52
C LEU A 143 -8.56 4.41 7.87
N ARG A 144 -8.78 3.11 8.00
CA ARG A 144 -8.48 2.37 9.23
C ARG A 144 -7.47 1.28 8.96
N VAL A 145 -6.37 1.33 9.68
CA VAL A 145 -5.37 0.26 9.74
C VAL A 145 -5.90 -0.79 10.70
N ASP A 146 -6.28 -1.95 10.17
CA ASP A 146 -6.57 -3.12 10.99
C ASP A 146 -5.24 -3.70 11.51
N SER A 147 -4.94 -3.40 12.78
CA SER A 147 -3.75 -3.91 13.46
C SER A 147 -3.94 -5.32 14.04
N SER A 148 -5.02 -6.03 13.68
CA SER A 148 -5.25 -7.39 14.15
C SER A 148 -4.18 -8.34 13.61
N ASN A 149 -3.94 -9.40 14.37
CA ASN A 149 -3.07 -10.49 13.93
C ASN A 149 -3.70 -11.14 12.69
N GLN A 150 -2.86 -11.44 11.70
CA GLN A 150 -3.28 -12.28 10.60
C GLN A 150 -3.58 -13.68 11.16
N LEU A 151 -4.81 -14.13 10.97
CA LEU A 151 -5.23 -15.47 11.37
C LEU A 151 -4.48 -16.52 10.55
N ALA A 152 -4.32 -17.72 11.11
CA ALA A 152 -3.78 -18.84 10.36
C ALA A 152 -4.71 -19.20 9.19
N SER A 153 -4.12 -19.67 8.10
CA SER A 153 -4.85 -20.23 6.97
C SER A 153 -4.43 -21.68 6.78
N PRO A 154 -5.36 -22.65 6.85
CA PRO A 154 -5.02 -24.02 6.54
C PRO A 154 -4.59 -24.14 5.08
N THR A 155 -3.66 -25.06 4.80
CA THR A 155 -3.24 -25.33 3.43
C THR A 155 -4.43 -25.86 2.64
N SER A 156 -4.67 -25.29 1.46
CA SER A 156 -5.72 -25.72 0.53
C SER A 156 -5.21 -26.09 -0.85
N ILE A 157 -4.01 -25.65 -1.21
CA ILE A 157 -3.33 -26.02 -2.45
C ILE A 157 -1.89 -26.37 -2.13
N ILE A 158 -1.42 -27.47 -2.73
CA ILE A 158 -0.02 -27.89 -2.80
C ILE A 158 0.32 -28.12 -4.27
N THR A 159 1.32 -27.43 -4.79
CA THR A 159 1.93 -27.75 -6.08
C THR A 159 3.16 -28.60 -5.81
N ASN A 160 3.19 -29.81 -6.36
CA ASN A 160 4.32 -30.71 -6.24
C ASN A 160 4.52 -31.44 -7.57
N THR A 161 5.47 -30.96 -8.37
CA THR A 161 5.77 -31.56 -9.67
C THR A 161 7.16 -32.13 -9.65
N ALA A 162 7.33 -33.35 -10.17
CA ALA A 162 8.61 -34.02 -10.22
C ALA A 162 8.84 -34.73 -11.54
N ASN A 163 10.10 -34.87 -11.92
CA ASN A 163 10.52 -35.84 -12.91
C ASN A 163 10.86 -37.15 -12.20
N LEU A 164 10.27 -38.27 -12.60
CA LEU A 164 10.58 -39.61 -12.10
C LEU A 164 11.46 -40.35 -13.11
N ASN A 165 12.55 -40.98 -12.65
CA ASN A 165 13.45 -41.68 -13.55
C ASN A 165 12.84 -42.99 -14.09
N SER A 166 12.53 -43.01 -15.39
CA SER A 166 12.03 -44.16 -16.14
C SER A 166 12.94 -45.39 -16.10
N THR A 167 14.25 -45.25 -15.85
CA THR A 167 15.19 -46.37 -15.77
C THR A 167 15.38 -46.90 -14.35
N SER A 168 14.73 -46.32 -13.35
CA SER A 168 14.80 -46.81 -11.96
C SER A 168 14.32 -48.26 -11.87
N ALA A 169 14.97 -49.03 -11.00
CA ALA A 169 14.53 -50.40 -10.69
C ALA A 169 13.26 -50.37 -9.84
N VAL A 170 12.39 -51.36 -10.04
CA VAL A 170 11.25 -51.61 -9.15
C VAL A 170 11.79 -52.06 -7.79
N PRO A 171 11.35 -51.46 -6.66
CA PRO A 171 11.74 -51.91 -5.32
C PRO A 171 11.43 -53.39 -5.11
N THR A 172 12.39 -54.15 -4.56
CA THR A 172 12.25 -55.59 -4.36
C THR A 172 11.66 -55.97 -2.99
N VAL A 173 11.63 -55.02 -2.05
CA VAL A 173 11.06 -55.22 -0.71
C VAL A 173 9.61 -54.75 -0.72
N THR A 174 8.70 -55.66 -0.40
CA THR A 174 7.26 -55.41 -0.29
C THR A 174 6.71 -56.10 0.98
N PRO A 175 5.65 -55.57 1.62
CA PRO A 175 4.88 -54.35 1.28
C PRO A 175 5.65 -53.04 1.55
N PHE A 176 5.06 -51.89 1.16
CA PHE A 176 5.62 -50.57 1.44
C PHE A 176 5.78 -50.31 2.94
N ASP A 177 6.89 -49.69 3.33
CA ASP A 177 7.18 -49.26 4.70
C ASP A 177 7.96 -47.94 4.67
N ALA A 178 7.35 -46.88 5.20
CA ALA A 178 7.92 -45.53 5.24
C ALA A 178 9.26 -45.43 6.00
N THR A 179 9.54 -46.38 6.90
CA THR A 179 10.79 -46.43 7.67
C THR A 179 11.90 -47.20 6.95
N ASN A 180 11.57 -47.94 5.89
CA ASN A 180 12.50 -48.77 5.14
C ASN A 180 12.72 -48.20 3.74
N SER A 181 13.88 -47.55 3.55
CA SER A 181 14.29 -46.93 2.27
C SER A 181 14.42 -47.89 1.09
N LYS A 182 14.36 -49.22 1.31
CA LYS A 182 14.36 -50.22 0.24
C LYS A 182 12.98 -50.49 -0.37
N THR A 183 11.92 -49.90 0.19
CA THR A 183 10.53 -50.12 -0.27
C THR A 183 10.02 -49.06 -1.24
N TYR A 184 10.77 -47.99 -1.46
CA TYR A 184 10.43 -46.89 -2.38
C TYR A 184 11.69 -46.39 -3.11
N ASN A 185 11.51 -45.62 -4.17
CA ASN A 185 12.60 -45.05 -4.96
C ASN A 185 13.02 -43.67 -4.45
N ASP A 186 12.03 -42.79 -4.21
CA ASP A 186 12.26 -41.40 -3.84
C ASP A 186 11.19 -40.91 -2.86
N THR A 187 11.48 -39.87 -2.08
CA THR A 187 10.53 -39.27 -1.14
C THR A 187 10.65 -37.74 -1.15
N TYR A 188 9.51 -37.06 -1.06
CA TYR A 188 9.43 -35.61 -0.95
C TYR A 188 8.58 -35.19 0.24
N SER A 189 9.05 -34.17 0.94
CA SER A 189 8.38 -33.60 2.11
C SER A 189 7.90 -32.19 1.80
N THR A 190 6.64 -31.89 2.18
CA THR A 190 6.02 -30.57 2.09
C THR A 190 5.39 -30.21 3.42
N THR A 191 5.72 -29.03 3.94
CA THR A 191 5.07 -28.48 5.14
C THR A 191 3.65 -28.05 4.78
N VAL A 192 2.68 -28.45 5.59
CA VAL A 192 1.26 -28.08 5.47
C VAL A 192 0.77 -27.52 6.82
N PHE A 193 -0.24 -26.66 6.78
CA PHE A 193 -0.78 -25.98 7.94
C PHE A 193 -2.22 -26.41 8.21
N ASP A 194 -2.56 -26.60 9.48
CA ASP A 194 -3.94 -26.82 9.91
C ASP A 194 -4.70 -25.49 10.14
N SER A 195 -5.97 -25.57 10.55
CA SER A 195 -6.83 -24.41 10.82
C SER A 195 -6.38 -23.52 11.98
N GLN A 196 -5.52 -24.02 12.86
CA GLN A 196 -4.94 -23.25 13.97
C GLN A 196 -3.54 -22.73 13.65
N GLY A 197 -2.96 -23.15 12.51
CA GLY A 197 -1.63 -22.75 12.08
C GLY A 197 -0.51 -23.65 12.60
N ASN A 198 -0.82 -24.85 13.10
CA ASN A 198 0.21 -25.83 13.44
C ASN A 198 0.83 -26.37 12.15
N GLU A 199 2.15 -26.56 12.18
CA GLU A 199 2.91 -27.14 11.08
C GLU A 199 2.84 -28.67 11.13
N HIS A 200 2.55 -29.27 9.98
CA HIS A 200 2.54 -30.71 9.76
C HIS A 200 3.39 -31.04 8.52
N ARG A 201 3.95 -32.25 8.48
CA ARG A 201 4.83 -32.69 7.39
C ARG A 201 4.13 -33.71 6.51
N MET A 202 3.71 -33.30 5.31
CA MET A 202 3.19 -34.21 4.29
C MET A 202 4.34 -34.85 3.52
N GLU A 203 4.45 -36.17 3.63
CA GLU A 203 5.47 -36.98 2.99
C GLU A 203 4.84 -37.77 1.83
N SER A 204 5.44 -37.65 0.65
CA SER A 204 5.04 -38.37 -0.56
C SER A 204 6.18 -39.28 -1.02
N TYR A 205 5.96 -40.59 -0.95
CA TYR A 205 6.92 -41.61 -1.33
C TYR A 205 6.55 -42.18 -2.70
N PHE A 206 7.51 -42.23 -3.62
CA PHE A 206 7.32 -42.73 -4.98
C PHE A 206 7.97 -44.10 -5.11
N ALA A 207 7.17 -45.12 -5.40
CA ALA A 207 7.64 -46.46 -5.68
C ALA A 207 7.25 -46.85 -7.10
N LYS A 208 8.23 -47.21 -7.92
CA LYS A 208 7.97 -47.68 -9.29
C LYS A 208 7.34 -49.07 -9.23
N THR A 209 6.24 -49.27 -9.93
CA THR A 209 5.50 -50.55 -9.95
C THR A 209 5.61 -51.28 -11.28
N GLY A 210 5.96 -50.58 -12.36
CA GLY A 210 6.14 -51.19 -13.68
C GLY A 210 6.61 -50.20 -14.73
N THR A 211 6.46 -50.56 -16.00
CA THR A 211 6.71 -49.65 -17.13
C THR A 211 5.70 -48.52 -17.10
N ASN A 212 6.18 -47.28 -17.04
CA ASN A 212 5.36 -46.07 -16.99
C ASN A 212 4.33 -46.04 -15.84
N SER A 213 4.59 -46.78 -14.76
CA SER A 213 3.65 -46.94 -13.64
C SER A 213 4.38 -46.81 -12.31
N TRP A 214 3.83 -45.96 -11.45
CA TRP A 214 4.33 -45.65 -10.11
C TRP A 214 3.17 -45.62 -9.13
N THR A 215 3.46 -45.86 -7.86
CA THR A 215 2.53 -45.62 -6.76
C THR A 215 3.13 -44.55 -5.87
N MET A 216 2.34 -43.51 -5.60
CA MET A 216 2.63 -42.48 -4.61
C MET A 216 1.94 -42.84 -3.31
N TYR A 217 2.71 -43.05 -2.25
CA TYR A 217 2.22 -43.21 -0.89
C TYR A 217 2.30 -41.89 -0.15
N SER A 218 1.23 -41.51 0.54
CA SER A 218 1.13 -40.25 1.28
C SER A 218 0.87 -40.49 2.76
N LEU A 219 1.65 -39.81 3.59
CA LEU A 219 1.49 -39.73 5.05
C LEU A 219 1.60 -38.27 5.47
N ILE A 220 0.95 -37.90 6.58
CA ILE A 220 1.15 -36.60 7.22
C ILE A 220 1.62 -36.87 8.65
N ASP A 221 2.80 -36.34 9.01
CA ASP A 221 3.51 -36.65 10.25
C ASP A 221 3.78 -38.15 10.47
N GLY A 222 3.97 -38.89 9.37
CA GLY A 222 4.09 -40.35 9.39
C GLY A 222 2.78 -41.09 9.72
N ARG A 223 1.63 -40.40 9.71
CA ARG A 223 0.30 -40.93 10.01
C ARG A 223 -0.62 -40.96 8.79
N ASN A 224 -1.62 -41.84 8.86
CA ASN A 224 -2.70 -41.87 7.86
C ASN A 224 -3.43 -40.53 7.87
N ILE A 225 -3.82 -40.05 6.68
CA ILE A 225 -4.43 -38.74 6.51
C ILE A 225 -5.72 -38.61 7.32
N SER A 226 -6.55 -39.66 7.38
CA SER A 226 -7.83 -39.65 8.08
C SER A 226 -7.82 -40.25 9.49
N ASP A 227 -6.76 -40.97 9.85
CA ASP A 227 -6.61 -41.63 11.15
C ASP A 227 -5.21 -41.37 11.74
N PRO A 228 -5.09 -40.40 12.66
CA PRO A 228 -3.85 -40.06 13.34
C PRO A 228 -3.19 -41.21 14.12
N THR A 229 -3.94 -42.26 14.44
CA THR A 229 -3.41 -43.42 15.19
C THR A 229 -2.76 -44.45 14.28
N SER A 230 -3.13 -44.46 13.00
CA SER A 230 -2.65 -45.39 11.99
C SER A 230 -1.39 -44.88 11.28
N THR A 231 -0.50 -45.80 10.92
CA THR A 231 0.68 -45.53 10.06
C THR A 231 0.50 -46.10 8.65
N VAL A 232 -0.70 -46.58 8.31
CA VAL A 232 -1.01 -47.10 6.97
C VAL A 232 -1.09 -45.91 6.01
N PRO A 233 -0.27 -45.86 4.94
CA PRO A 233 -0.29 -44.76 4.00
C PRO A 233 -1.52 -44.82 3.10
N ASP A 234 -1.91 -43.65 2.61
CA ASP A 234 -2.85 -43.53 1.51
C ASP A 234 -2.08 -43.62 0.18
N ALA A 235 -2.63 -44.31 -0.83
CA ALA A 235 -1.90 -44.62 -2.07
C ALA A 235 -2.64 -44.13 -3.32
N ASN A 236 -1.89 -43.52 -4.26
CA ASN A 236 -2.35 -43.15 -5.60
C ASN A 236 -1.49 -43.82 -6.67
N ASN A 237 -2.13 -44.37 -7.70
CA ASN A 237 -1.41 -44.84 -8.88
C ASN A 237 -1.17 -43.70 -9.86
N LEU A 238 0.08 -43.53 -10.28
CA LEU A 238 0.53 -42.56 -11.27
C LEU A 238 0.96 -43.33 -12.52
N THR A 239 0.32 -43.04 -13.64
CA THR A 239 0.64 -43.63 -14.94
C THR A 239 1.10 -42.56 -15.91
N PHE A 240 2.11 -42.86 -16.72
CA PHE A 240 2.67 -41.92 -17.70
C PHE A 240 2.41 -42.42 -19.14
N ASP A 241 2.18 -41.49 -20.06
CA ASP A 241 2.07 -41.82 -21.47
C ASP A 241 3.43 -42.10 -22.12
N SER A 242 3.45 -42.41 -23.42
CA SER A 242 4.68 -42.68 -24.16
C SER A 242 5.59 -41.44 -24.32
N SER A 243 5.07 -40.24 -24.11
CA SER A 243 5.85 -38.99 -24.09
C SER A 243 6.45 -38.70 -22.70
N GLY A 244 6.07 -39.49 -21.69
CA GLY A 244 6.48 -39.28 -20.30
C GLY A 244 5.61 -38.27 -19.55
N SER A 245 4.44 -37.89 -20.08
CA SER A 245 3.51 -36.99 -19.40
C SER A 245 2.58 -37.76 -18.46
N LEU A 246 2.25 -37.18 -17.31
CA LEU A 246 1.33 -37.80 -16.35
C LEU A 246 -0.08 -37.91 -16.94
N ILE A 247 -0.62 -39.13 -16.98
CA ILE A 247 -2.01 -39.38 -17.35
C ILE A 247 -2.87 -39.19 -16.11
N ILE A 248 -3.77 -38.21 -16.17
CA ILE A 248 -4.78 -38.02 -15.14
C ILE A 248 -6.00 -38.85 -15.48
N ASN A 249 -6.21 -39.93 -14.72
CA ASN A 249 -7.38 -40.78 -14.89
C ASN A 249 -8.43 -40.42 -13.83
N THR A 250 -9.54 -39.79 -14.27
CA THR A 250 -10.66 -39.45 -13.41
C THR A 250 -11.56 -40.64 -13.04
N ALA A 251 -11.28 -41.83 -13.61
CA ALA A 251 -12.11 -43.04 -13.49
C ALA A 251 -11.44 -44.22 -12.75
N THR A 252 -10.18 -44.12 -12.33
CA THR A 252 -9.51 -45.23 -11.63
C THR A 252 -9.63 -45.12 -10.11
N THR A 253 -10.24 -46.12 -9.50
CA THR A 253 -10.10 -46.44 -8.09
C THR A 253 -8.65 -46.87 -7.79
N PRO A 254 -7.96 -46.32 -6.77
CA PRO A 254 -6.63 -46.75 -6.40
C PRO A 254 -6.63 -48.24 -5.99
N THR A 255 -5.64 -49.02 -6.43
CA THR A 255 -5.51 -50.43 -6.03
C THR A 255 -4.50 -50.56 -4.90
N SER A 256 -4.95 -50.94 -3.69
CA SER A 256 -4.23 -51.62 -2.58
C SER A 256 -2.81 -51.13 -2.17
N PRO A 257 -2.49 -50.92 -0.87
CA PRO A 257 -3.06 -51.56 0.31
C PRO A 257 -4.30 -50.90 0.92
N SER A 258 -4.77 -49.79 0.34
CA SER A 258 -6.17 -49.35 0.48
C SER A 258 -6.52 -48.38 -0.67
N PRO A 259 -7.69 -48.49 -1.32
CA PRO A 259 -8.24 -47.38 -2.08
C PRO A 259 -8.59 -46.30 -1.06
N SER A 260 -7.69 -45.37 -0.74
CA SER A 260 -8.05 -44.38 0.28
C SER A 260 -9.10 -43.44 -0.31
N ALA A 261 -10.29 -43.45 0.29
CA ALA A 261 -11.34 -42.47 0.04
C ALA A 261 -10.88 -41.01 0.28
N ASN A 262 -9.66 -40.85 0.83
CA ASN A 262 -9.01 -39.61 1.16
C ASN A 262 -8.21 -39.01 0.00
N LEU A 263 -7.89 -39.78 -1.05
CA LEU A 263 -7.17 -39.28 -2.22
C LEU A 263 -8.06 -39.45 -3.46
N ALA A 264 -8.72 -38.38 -3.86
CA ALA A 264 -9.58 -38.33 -5.04
C ALA A 264 -8.90 -37.53 -6.18
N VAL A 265 -9.47 -37.55 -7.37
CA VAL A 265 -9.08 -36.67 -8.48
C VAL A 265 -10.22 -35.68 -8.73
N ASN A 266 -9.93 -34.39 -8.69
CA ASN A 266 -10.86 -33.32 -9.02
C ASN A 266 -11.21 -33.33 -10.52
N ALA A 267 -12.33 -32.70 -10.89
CA ALA A 267 -12.72 -32.54 -12.28
C ALA A 267 -11.69 -31.77 -13.13
N ASP A 268 -10.87 -30.92 -12.50
CA ASP A 268 -9.77 -30.17 -13.12
C ASP A 268 -8.46 -30.98 -13.28
N GLY A 269 -8.51 -32.26 -12.90
CA GLY A 269 -7.41 -33.20 -13.00
C GLY A 269 -6.33 -33.08 -11.92
N THR A 270 -6.55 -32.31 -10.86
CA THR A 270 -5.67 -32.31 -9.68
C THR A 270 -6.04 -33.41 -8.69
N PHE A 271 -5.08 -33.88 -7.91
CA PHE A 271 -5.36 -34.80 -6.81
C PHE A 271 -5.98 -34.01 -5.66
N LYS A 272 -6.80 -34.66 -4.84
CA LYS A 272 -7.52 -34.05 -3.73
C LYS A 272 -7.34 -34.90 -2.49
N VAL A 273 -6.69 -34.34 -1.49
CA VAL A 273 -6.61 -34.89 -0.14
C VAL A 273 -7.84 -34.45 0.65
N VAL A 274 -8.67 -35.38 1.09
CA VAL A 274 -9.88 -35.11 1.89
C VAL A 274 -9.80 -35.78 3.25
N ASN A 275 -10.65 -35.32 4.17
CA ASN A 275 -10.78 -35.86 5.54
C ASN A 275 -9.46 -35.85 6.31
N TRP A 276 -8.56 -34.90 6.03
CA TRP A 276 -7.33 -34.78 6.79
C TRP A 276 -7.64 -34.43 8.25
N VAL A 277 -7.21 -35.30 9.16
CA VAL A 277 -7.25 -35.10 10.61
C VAL A 277 -5.82 -34.81 11.09
N PRO A 278 -5.50 -33.56 11.47
CA PRO A 278 -4.16 -33.22 11.92
C PRO A 278 -3.78 -33.96 13.21
N ALA A 279 -2.56 -34.48 13.24
CA ALA A 279 -2.09 -35.38 14.30
C ALA A 279 -1.16 -34.66 15.28
N ILE A 280 -1.15 -35.09 16.54
CA ILE A 280 -0.15 -34.68 17.53
C ILE A 280 0.37 -35.89 18.29
N GLN A 281 1.67 -35.87 18.57
CA GLN A 281 2.30 -36.83 19.47
C GLN A 281 2.20 -36.31 20.91
N THR A 282 1.66 -37.14 21.80
CA THR A 282 1.64 -36.88 23.24
C THR A 282 2.52 -37.89 23.96
N GLY A 283 3.25 -37.44 25.00
CA GLY A 283 4.25 -38.24 25.71
C GLY A 283 5.62 -38.26 25.01
N THR A 284 6.63 -38.77 25.70
CA THR A 284 8.01 -38.91 25.21
C THR A 284 8.45 -40.37 25.26
N GLY A 285 9.40 -40.76 24.39
CA GLY A 285 9.99 -42.10 24.39
C GLY A 285 9.01 -43.23 24.02
N THR A 286 9.03 -44.33 24.76
CA THR A 286 8.21 -45.54 24.52
C THR A 286 6.73 -45.37 24.87
N THR A 287 6.36 -44.28 25.54
CA THR A 287 4.99 -43.91 25.91
C THR A 287 4.34 -42.92 24.93
N ALA A 288 4.99 -42.65 23.80
CA ALA A 288 4.45 -41.69 22.85
C ALA A 288 3.22 -42.25 22.12
N THR A 289 2.08 -41.58 22.30
CA THR A 289 0.81 -41.90 21.64
C THR A 289 0.43 -40.82 20.66
N TRP A 290 -0.12 -41.20 19.52
CA TRP A 290 -0.57 -40.27 18.50
C TRP A 290 -2.09 -40.21 18.49
N GLY A 291 -2.63 -39.01 18.33
CA GLY A 291 -4.05 -38.75 18.28
C GLY A 291 -4.35 -37.44 17.54
N PRO A 292 -5.64 -37.11 17.36
CA PRO A 292 -6.04 -35.84 16.77
C PRO A 292 -5.57 -34.67 17.64
N ASN A 293 -5.06 -33.62 17.01
CA ASN A 293 -4.62 -32.41 17.72
C ASN A 293 -5.78 -31.47 18.10
N GLY A 294 -7.01 -31.76 17.64
CA GLY A 294 -8.21 -30.96 17.90
C GLY A 294 -8.47 -29.83 16.89
N ALA A 295 -7.50 -29.54 16.01
CA ALA A 295 -7.69 -28.67 14.86
C ALA A 295 -8.26 -29.45 13.66
N ALA A 296 -8.82 -28.72 12.69
CA ALA A 296 -9.26 -29.28 11.42
C ALA A 296 -8.29 -28.92 10.28
N GLY A 297 -8.21 -29.75 9.25
CA GLY A 297 -7.70 -29.33 7.94
C GLY A 297 -8.71 -28.42 7.21
N VAL A 298 -8.40 -28.02 5.98
CA VAL A 298 -9.35 -27.26 5.16
C VAL A 298 -10.57 -28.11 4.80
N ALA A 299 -11.78 -27.56 4.99
CA ALA A 299 -13.03 -28.30 4.77
C ALA A 299 -13.23 -28.76 3.31
N SER A 300 -12.70 -27.99 2.35
CA SER A 300 -12.76 -28.34 0.93
C SER A 300 -11.82 -29.48 0.55
N GLY A 301 -10.92 -29.91 1.43
CA GLY A 301 -9.77 -30.76 1.11
C GLY A 301 -8.60 -29.98 0.49
N ILE A 302 -7.40 -30.56 0.54
CA ILE A 302 -6.18 -30.01 -0.04
C ILE A 302 -6.10 -30.45 -1.50
N GLN A 303 -5.99 -29.49 -2.40
CA GLN A 303 -5.70 -29.72 -3.81
C GLN A 303 -4.21 -29.96 -4.00
N LEU A 304 -3.83 -31.15 -4.46
CA LEU A 304 -2.47 -31.53 -4.80
C LEU A 304 -2.30 -31.49 -6.34
N ASP A 305 -1.66 -30.43 -6.83
CA ASP A 305 -1.34 -30.27 -8.25
C ASP A 305 -0.01 -30.94 -8.60
N MET A 306 -0.10 -32.00 -9.38
CA MET A 306 1.04 -32.75 -9.92
C MET A 306 1.00 -32.86 -11.45
N LYS A 307 0.11 -32.11 -12.13
CA LYS A 307 -0.21 -32.34 -13.55
C LYS A 307 1.00 -32.21 -14.47
N ALA A 308 1.97 -31.37 -14.12
CA ALA A 308 3.20 -31.16 -14.87
C ALA A 308 4.34 -32.14 -14.46
N SER A 309 4.03 -33.19 -13.70
CA SER A 309 5.02 -34.24 -13.41
C SER A 309 5.30 -35.07 -14.65
N THR A 310 6.56 -35.47 -14.80
CA THR A 310 7.03 -36.21 -15.97
C THR A 310 7.75 -37.50 -15.57
N GLN A 311 7.91 -38.38 -16.53
CA GLN A 311 8.79 -39.52 -16.43
C GLN A 311 9.77 -39.53 -17.60
N THR A 312 11.06 -39.39 -17.30
CA THR A 312 12.14 -39.37 -18.32
C THR A 312 13.32 -40.22 -17.86
N ALA A 313 14.35 -40.39 -18.69
CA ALA A 313 15.58 -41.10 -18.27
C ALA A 313 16.51 -40.27 -17.38
N SER A 314 16.19 -38.98 -17.16
CA SER A 314 16.93 -38.12 -16.25
C SER A 314 16.71 -38.55 -14.79
N ALA A 315 17.65 -38.18 -13.92
CA ALA A 315 17.56 -38.46 -12.49
C ALA A 315 16.22 -37.96 -11.91
N THR A 316 15.71 -38.68 -10.91
CA THR A 316 14.50 -38.27 -10.19
C THR A 316 14.78 -36.94 -9.49
N GLY A 317 13.87 -35.98 -9.64
CA GLY A 317 14.03 -34.66 -9.05
C GLY A 317 12.73 -33.89 -9.01
N ARG A 318 12.52 -33.15 -7.93
CA ARG A 318 11.36 -32.26 -7.78
C ARG A 318 11.61 -30.95 -8.53
N SER A 319 10.73 -30.64 -9.48
CA SER A 319 10.82 -29.46 -10.34
C SER A 319 10.13 -28.23 -9.74
N ALA A 320 9.06 -28.40 -8.96
CA ALA A 320 8.38 -27.31 -8.26
C ALA A 320 7.79 -27.77 -6.92
N GLN A 321 7.82 -26.89 -5.92
CA GLN A 321 7.11 -27.03 -4.64
C GLN A 321 6.53 -25.68 -4.25
N ALA A 322 5.22 -25.63 -4.00
CA ALA A 322 4.55 -24.48 -3.42
C ALA A 322 3.33 -24.93 -2.62
N GLN A 323 2.93 -24.12 -1.63
CA GLN A 323 1.70 -24.32 -0.87
C GLN A 323 1.19 -22.97 -0.35
N ASN A 324 -0.09 -22.87 0.01
CA ASN A 324 -0.75 -21.59 0.32
C ASN A 324 -1.25 -21.41 1.76
N GLY A 325 -1.01 -22.38 2.65
CA GLY A 325 -1.28 -22.27 4.08
C GLY A 325 -0.17 -21.54 4.84
N TYR A 326 -0.51 -21.00 6.02
CA TYR A 326 0.43 -20.28 6.88
C TYR A 326 -0.07 -20.22 8.32
N ALA A 327 0.88 -20.18 9.26
CA ALA A 327 0.59 -19.93 10.67
C ALA A 327 0.09 -18.49 10.90
N ALA A 328 -0.50 -18.24 12.07
CA ALA A 328 -0.88 -16.88 12.46
C ALA A 328 0.35 -15.95 12.52
N GLY A 329 0.17 -14.69 12.14
CA GLY A 329 1.24 -13.70 12.07
C GLY A 329 0.87 -12.40 12.78
N GLN A 330 1.82 -11.80 13.46
CA GLN A 330 1.69 -10.43 13.98
C GLN A 330 2.25 -9.44 12.96
N ILE A 331 1.74 -8.21 12.94
CA ILE A 331 2.31 -7.17 12.08
C ILE A 331 3.75 -6.89 12.51
N LYS A 332 4.67 -6.99 11.55
CA LYS A 332 6.09 -6.69 11.71
C LYS A 332 6.43 -5.30 11.18
N ASP A 333 5.88 -4.95 10.03
CA ASP A 333 6.18 -3.69 9.33
C ASP A 333 4.97 -3.25 8.49
N MET A 334 4.92 -1.95 8.16
CA MET A 334 3.96 -1.36 7.24
C MET A 334 4.70 -0.64 6.11
N SER A 335 4.18 -0.75 4.91
CA SER A 335 4.72 -0.02 3.76
C SER A 335 3.59 0.50 2.88
N VAL A 336 3.90 1.50 2.05
CA VAL A 336 2.96 2.07 1.09
C VAL A 336 3.58 2.06 -0.29
N ASP A 337 2.85 1.54 -1.28
CA ASP A 337 3.31 1.50 -2.67
C ASP A 337 2.97 2.80 -3.44
N SER A 338 3.43 2.89 -4.69
CA SER A 338 3.16 4.06 -5.55
C SER A 338 1.68 4.28 -5.86
N SER A 339 0.90 3.21 -5.83
CA SER A 339 -0.55 3.24 -6.05
C SER A 339 -1.33 3.58 -4.77
N GLY A 340 -0.63 3.89 -3.66
CA GLY A 340 -1.20 4.27 -2.38
C GLY A 340 -1.79 3.10 -1.60
N ASN A 341 -1.52 1.85 -1.97
CA ASN A 341 -1.90 0.69 -1.18
C ASN A 341 -1.00 0.60 0.04
N LEU A 342 -1.62 0.49 1.21
CA LEU A 342 -0.94 0.23 2.47
C LEU A 342 -0.83 -1.29 2.64
N PHE A 343 0.38 -1.79 2.78
CA PHE A 343 0.68 -3.19 3.06
C PHE A 343 1.10 -3.35 4.51
N ALA A 344 0.55 -4.35 5.19
CA ALA A 344 1.10 -4.89 6.41
C ALA A 344 1.91 -6.14 6.08
N SER A 345 3.17 -6.18 6.54
CA SER A 345 4.01 -7.37 6.49
C SER A 345 3.97 -8.06 7.84
N TYR A 346 3.74 -9.37 7.86
CA TYR A 346 3.54 -10.15 9.08
C TYR A 346 4.78 -11.00 9.43
N THR A 347 4.87 -11.43 10.69
CA THR A 347 5.96 -12.30 11.19
C THR A 347 6.03 -13.67 10.51
N ASN A 348 4.92 -14.14 9.94
CA ASN A 348 4.82 -15.38 9.16
C ASN A 348 5.29 -15.22 7.69
N GLY A 349 5.82 -14.04 7.32
CA GLY A 349 6.32 -13.75 5.97
C GLY A 349 5.24 -13.41 4.93
N GLN A 350 3.97 -13.36 5.32
CA GLN A 350 2.88 -12.92 4.45
C GLN A 350 2.78 -11.39 4.44
N SER A 351 2.24 -10.85 3.34
CA SER A 351 1.88 -9.44 3.22
C SER A 351 0.42 -9.31 2.81
N LYS A 352 -0.31 -8.38 3.43
CA LYS A 352 -1.72 -8.11 3.13
C LYS A 352 -1.94 -6.62 2.90
N VAL A 353 -2.76 -6.27 1.92
CA VAL A 353 -3.25 -4.90 1.77
C VAL A 353 -4.24 -4.63 2.89
N ILE A 354 -4.05 -3.54 3.61
CA ILE A 354 -4.87 -3.11 4.76
C ILE A 354 -5.68 -1.84 4.48
N GLY A 355 -5.43 -1.19 3.34
CA GLY A 355 -6.16 -0.01 2.90
C GLY A 355 -5.51 0.62 1.68
N GLN A 356 -6.18 1.59 1.06
CA GLN A 356 -5.62 2.40 -0.01
C GLN A 356 -5.92 3.87 0.23
N VAL A 357 -4.91 4.74 0.10
CA VAL A 357 -5.08 6.19 0.20
C VAL A 357 -5.80 6.73 -1.03
N SER A 358 -6.72 7.66 -0.82
CA SER A 358 -7.36 8.40 -1.91
C SER A 358 -6.69 9.76 -2.12
N LEU A 359 -6.61 10.20 -3.37
CA LEU A 359 -6.14 11.54 -3.71
C LEU A 359 -7.27 12.32 -4.37
N THR A 360 -7.32 13.62 -4.07
CA THR A 360 -8.30 14.55 -4.63
C THR A 360 -7.63 15.62 -5.48
N SER A 361 -8.19 15.88 -6.66
CA SER A 361 -7.78 16.97 -7.54
C SER A 361 -8.89 18.01 -7.69
N PHE A 362 -8.51 19.23 -8.07
CA PHE A 362 -9.43 20.33 -8.33
C PHE A 362 -9.16 20.90 -9.71
N ALA A 363 -10.20 21.32 -10.42
CA ALA A 363 -10.07 22.00 -11.69
C ALA A 363 -9.33 23.34 -11.53
N ASN A 364 -9.58 24.05 -10.42
CA ASN A 364 -8.91 25.30 -10.09
C ASN A 364 -8.37 25.31 -8.66
N VAL A 365 -7.08 24.99 -8.49
CA VAL A 365 -6.41 25.01 -7.19
C VAL A 365 -6.31 26.40 -6.56
N GLN A 366 -6.31 27.48 -7.37
CA GLN A 366 -6.31 28.85 -6.84
C GLN A 366 -7.67 29.26 -6.25
N GLY A 367 -8.73 28.50 -6.53
CA GLY A 367 -10.04 28.69 -5.93
C GLY A 367 -10.16 28.12 -4.52
N LEU A 368 -9.16 27.37 -4.04
CA LEU A 368 -9.20 26.79 -2.70
C LEU A 368 -9.01 27.86 -1.62
N ALA A 369 -9.80 27.79 -0.55
CA ALA A 369 -9.68 28.69 0.59
C ALA A 369 -8.74 28.09 1.65
N PRO A 370 -7.71 28.80 2.13
CA PRO A 370 -6.87 28.32 3.23
C PRO A 370 -7.67 28.16 4.52
N ALA A 371 -7.53 27.02 5.20
CA ALA A 371 -8.22 26.68 6.45
C ALA A 371 -7.28 26.61 7.67
N GLY A 372 -6.00 26.97 7.50
CA GLY A 372 -4.97 26.88 8.55
C GLY A 372 -4.36 25.47 8.66
N GLY A 373 -3.22 25.35 9.33
CA GLY A 373 -2.53 24.07 9.52
C GLY A 373 -2.15 23.35 8.21
N THR A 374 -1.81 24.11 7.16
CA THR A 374 -1.58 23.59 5.79
C THR A 374 -2.79 22.85 5.20
N ASN A 375 -4.00 23.24 5.60
CA ASN A 375 -5.24 22.71 5.03
C ASN A 375 -5.93 23.72 4.12
N TRP A 376 -6.69 23.19 3.18
CA TRP A 376 -7.49 23.90 2.21
C TRP A 376 -8.94 23.40 2.24
N ARG A 377 -9.86 24.30 1.97
CA ARG A 377 -11.28 24.04 1.81
C ARG A 377 -11.69 24.31 0.37
N GLU A 378 -12.58 23.48 -0.15
CA GLU A 378 -13.21 23.72 -1.44
C GLU A 378 -14.09 24.97 -1.40
N THR A 379 -14.22 25.62 -2.55
CA THR A 379 -15.13 26.74 -2.75
C THR A 379 -15.87 26.56 -4.08
N PHE A 380 -16.87 27.41 -4.33
CA PHE A 380 -17.50 27.45 -5.65
C PHE A 380 -16.49 27.68 -6.79
N SER A 381 -15.45 28.49 -6.54
CA SER A 381 -14.43 28.83 -7.53
C SER A 381 -13.39 27.73 -7.76
N SER A 382 -13.23 26.77 -6.84
CA SER A 382 -12.31 25.63 -7.04
C SER A 382 -12.89 24.55 -7.96
N GLY A 383 -14.22 24.51 -8.05
CA GLY A 383 -14.95 23.40 -8.65
C GLY A 383 -15.13 22.23 -7.67
N ILE A 384 -15.85 21.20 -8.13
CA ILE A 384 -16.14 19.98 -7.38
C ILE A 384 -14.85 19.15 -7.24
N PRO A 385 -14.57 18.55 -6.07
CA PRO A 385 -13.43 17.65 -5.88
C PRO A 385 -13.52 16.41 -6.77
N GLY A 386 -12.43 16.11 -7.50
CA GLY A 386 -12.25 14.86 -8.23
C GLY A 386 -11.37 13.89 -7.44
N THR A 387 -12.01 13.02 -6.65
CA THR A 387 -11.34 12.01 -5.82
C THR A 387 -11.16 10.69 -6.58
N GLY A 388 -9.99 10.07 -6.45
CA GLY A 388 -9.66 8.81 -7.11
C GLY A 388 -8.49 8.11 -6.45
N THR A 389 -8.10 6.96 -7.02
CA THR A 389 -6.87 6.28 -6.65
C THR A 389 -5.66 7.05 -7.20
N PRO A 390 -4.48 6.98 -6.54
CA PRO A 390 -3.24 7.47 -7.11
C PRO A 390 -2.99 6.89 -8.52
N GLN A 391 -2.26 7.64 -9.34
CA GLN A 391 -1.95 7.31 -10.75
C GLN A 391 -3.18 7.20 -11.66
N SER A 392 -4.37 7.59 -11.21
CA SER A 392 -5.59 7.64 -12.03
C SER A 392 -5.85 9.05 -12.56
N GLY A 393 -6.10 9.17 -13.87
CA GLY A 393 -6.39 10.45 -14.52
C GLY A 393 -5.22 11.43 -14.41
N THR A 394 -5.45 12.58 -13.77
CA THR A 394 -4.44 13.62 -13.54
C THR A 394 -3.73 13.50 -12.19
N LEU A 395 -4.06 12.50 -11.37
CA LEU A 395 -3.50 12.32 -10.04
C LEU A 395 -2.08 11.75 -10.11
N GLY A 396 -1.22 12.25 -9.23
CA GLY A 396 0.15 11.75 -9.03
C GLY A 396 0.18 10.41 -8.30
N TYR A 397 1.39 10.00 -7.94
CA TYR A 397 1.62 8.79 -7.13
C TYR A 397 1.97 9.15 -5.69
N VAL A 398 1.84 8.20 -4.78
CA VAL A 398 2.21 8.36 -3.36
C VAL A 398 3.56 7.71 -3.12
N THR A 399 4.39 8.32 -2.28
CA THR A 399 5.62 7.70 -1.77
C THR A 399 5.47 7.53 -0.26
N GLY A 400 5.57 6.28 0.22
CA GLY A 400 5.62 6.01 1.65
C GLY A 400 6.98 6.37 2.27
N GLN A 401 7.02 6.51 3.60
CA GLN A 401 8.20 6.94 4.36
C GLN A 401 8.81 8.24 3.83
N ALA A 402 7.97 9.16 3.35
CA ALA A 402 8.40 10.40 2.75
C ALA A 402 7.48 11.57 3.13
N LEU A 403 8.06 12.76 3.26
CA LEU A 403 7.33 14.00 3.51
C LEU A 403 7.69 15.04 2.44
N GLU A 404 6.69 15.79 1.98
CA GLU A 404 6.90 16.93 1.09
C GLU A 404 7.31 18.16 1.91
N GLU A 405 8.49 18.71 1.66
CA GLU A 405 8.97 19.95 2.27
C GLU A 405 8.23 21.17 1.71
N SER A 406 8.38 22.31 2.41
CA SER A 406 7.92 23.60 1.90
C SER A 406 8.55 23.91 0.54
N ASN A 407 7.79 24.49 -0.38
CA ASN A 407 8.33 24.95 -1.67
C ASN A 407 8.94 26.36 -1.61
N VAL A 408 9.23 26.87 -0.40
CA VAL A 408 9.83 28.19 -0.18
C VAL A 408 11.32 28.13 -0.43
N ASP A 409 11.82 28.96 -1.35
CA ASP A 409 13.25 29.23 -1.50
C ASP A 409 13.65 30.42 -0.59
N LEU A 410 14.36 30.11 0.49
CA LEU A 410 14.80 31.09 1.48
C LEU A 410 15.67 32.19 0.86
N THR A 411 16.52 31.86 -0.12
CA THR A 411 17.41 32.84 -0.76
C THR A 411 16.58 33.87 -1.51
N LEU A 412 15.57 33.40 -2.25
CA LEU A 412 14.68 34.25 -3.02
C LEU A 412 13.79 35.11 -2.11
N GLU A 413 13.28 34.55 -1.01
CA GLU A 413 12.49 35.30 -0.03
C GLU A 413 13.29 36.39 0.70
N LEU A 414 14.55 36.12 1.06
CA LEU A 414 15.42 37.14 1.67
C LEU A 414 15.69 38.31 0.70
N VAL A 415 15.86 38.03 -0.59
CA VAL A 415 15.98 39.08 -1.61
C VAL A 415 14.68 39.88 -1.74
N ASN A 416 13.52 39.21 -1.73
CA ASN A 416 12.22 39.87 -1.77
C ASN A 416 11.98 40.74 -0.54
N LEU A 417 12.44 40.32 0.64
CA LEU A 417 12.36 41.11 1.87
C LEU A 417 13.15 42.42 1.74
N ILE A 418 14.37 42.35 1.20
CA ILE A 418 15.19 43.55 0.96
C ILE A 418 14.52 44.48 -0.07
N LYS A 419 13.95 43.92 -1.15
CA LYS A 419 13.20 44.71 -2.14
C LYS A 419 11.98 45.41 -1.52
N ALA A 420 11.20 44.68 -0.72
CA ALA A 420 10.02 45.23 -0.06
C ALA A 420 10.39 46.32 0.95
N GLN A 421 11.47 46.13 1.72
CA GLN A 421 12.02 47.15 2.63
C GLN A 421 12.48 48.40 1.87
N SER A 422 13.22 48.23 0.78
CA SER A 422 13.69 49.35 -0.05
C SER A 422 12.51 50.13 -0.64
N ASN A 423 11.49 49.43 -1.15
CA ASN A 423 10.26 50.03 -1.65
C ASN A 423 9.50 50.80 -0.56
N TYR A 424 9.42 50.26 0.66
CA TYR A 424 8.81 50.94 1.79
C TYR A 424 9.53 52.26 2.11
N GLN A 425 10.87 52.24 2.17
CA GLN A 425 11.68 53.43 2.42
C GLN A 425 11.53 54.49 1.31
N ALA A 426 11.49 54.07 0.04
CA ALA A 426 11.28 54.98 -1.10
C ALA A 426 9.90 55.65 -1.06
N ASN A 427 8.84 54.90 -0.75
CA ASN A 427 7.50 55.45 -0.61
C ASN A 427 7.38 56.40 0.59
N ALA A 428 8.01 56.07 1.72
CA ALA A 428 8.08 56.96 2.88
C ALA A 428 8.84 58.27 2.57
N LYS A 429 9.91 58.19 1.76
CA LYS A 429 10.65 59.39 1.32
C LYS A 429 9.79 60.31 0.44
N THR A 430 8.93 59.74 -0.40
CA THR A 430 7.97 60.50 -1.21
C THR A 430 6.98 61.26 -0.32
N ILE A 431 6.43 60.60 0.71
CA ILE A 431 5.51 61.20 1.68
C ILE A 431 6.19 62.35 2.46
N SER A 432 7.39 62.12 2.98
CA SER A 432 8.14 63.16 3.72
C SER A 432 8.48 64.38 2.87
N THR A 433 8.91 64.18 1.61
CA THR A 433 9.21 65.28 0.69
C THR A 433 7.95 66.11 0.40
N GLN A 434 6.81 65.45 0.20
CA GLN A 434 5.53 66.15 0.02
C GLN A 434 5.12 66.92 1.28
N SER A 435 5.34 66.36 2.47
CA SER A 435 5.09 67.03 3.74
C SER A 435 5.92 68.30 3.89
N THR A 436 7.22 68.24 3.53
CA THR A 436 8.10 69.42 3.53
C THR A 436 7.58 70.51 2.60
N ILE A 437 7.19 70.16 1.36
CA ILE A 437 6.63 71.12 0.39
C ILE A 437 5.35 71.78 0.92
N MET A 438 4.44 71.00 1.51
CA MET A 438 3.22 71.56 2.12
C MET A 438 3.54 72.50 3.27
N GLN A 439 4.49 72.14 4.14
CA GLN A 439 4.89 72.99 5.25
C GLN A 439 5.54 74.30 4.79
N THR A 440 6.42 74.26 3.78
CA THR A 440 6.97 75.48 3.16
C THR A 440 5.87 76.33 2.52
N THR A 441 4.88 75.71 1.87
CA THR A 441 3.75 76.44 1.26
C THR A 441 2.91 77.15 2.32
N ILE A 442 2.62 76.49 3.45
CA ILE A 442 1.91 77.09 4.59
C ILE A 442 2.71 78.22 5.23
N GLN A 443 4.04 78.12 5.27
CA GLN A 443 4.91 79.18 5.82
C GLN A 443 5.05 80.40 4.89
N MET A 444 4.69 80.28 3.60
CA MET A 444 4.70 81.39 2.63
C MET A 444 3.40 82.20 2.61
N THR A 445 2.35 81.71 3.29
CA THR A 445 1.07 82.40 3.49
C THR A 445 0.97 82.89 4.92
#